data_AF-A0A848AVI4-F1
#
_entry.id   AF-A0A848AVI4-F1
#
_cell.length_a   1.000
_cell.length_b   1.000
_cell.length_c   1.000
_cell.angle_alpha   90.00
_cell.angle_beta   90.00
_cell.angle_gamma   90.00
#
_symmetry.space_group_name_H-M   'P 1'
#
loop_
_entity.id
_entity.type
_entity.pdbx_description
1 polymer ?
#
loop_
_entity_poly.entity_id
_entity_poly.type
_entity_poly.pdbx_seq_one_letter_code
_entity_poly.pdbx_strand_id
1 'polypeptide(L)'
;MKKIEWQIKDQEIKQDIASEDNRWHISRSQKGHDEPKLFLTNYDLLLTPHGTGKDYLECFQNFIKNCDQYVEQILRAKEEAKQHILVLENAMEKIENED
;
A
#
# COMPACT_ATOMS: atom_id res chain seq x y z
N MET A 1 -33.50 2.95 40.25
CA MET A 1 -33.28 2.91 38.79
C MET A 1 -31.95 2.18 38.55
N LYS A 2 -31.93 1.00 37.92
CA LYS A 2 -30.66 0.28 37.69
C LYS A 2 -29.87 0.99 36.59
N LYS A 3 -28.62 1.35 36.86
CA LYS A 3 -27.70 1.92 35.86
C LYS A 3 -27.31 0.82 34.87
N ILE A 4 -27.30 1.15 33.59
CA ILE A 4 -26.77 0.27 32.54
C ILE A 4 -25.25 0.35 32.62
N GLU A 5 -24.60 -0.79 32.85
CA GLU A 5 -23.15 -0.93 32.83
C GLU A 5 -22.73 -1.54 31.50
N TRP A 6 -21.90 -0.81 30.76
CA TRP A 6 -21.36 -1.27 29.49
C TRP A 6 -20.01 -1.93 29.71
N GLN A 7 -19.81 -3.11 29.14
CA GLN A 7 -18.51 -3.78 29.09
C GLN A 7 -18.01 -3.74 27.66
N ILE A 8 -16.94 -2.99 27.40
CA ILE A 8 -16.20 -3.04 26.13
C ILE A 8 -15.38 -4.32 26.17
N LYS A 9 -15.74 -5.30 25.34
CA LYS A 9 -15.09 -6.61 25.32
C LYS A 9 -13.76 -6.60 24.59
N ASP A 10 -13.63 -5.80 23.53
CA ASP A 10 -12.43 -5.58 22.73
C ASP A 10 -12.61 -4.29 21.92
N GLN A 11 -11.52 -3.57 21.65
CA GLN A 11 -11.49 -2.41 20.76
C GLN A 11 -10.71 -2.75 19.49
N GLU A 12 -11.25 -2.43 18.32
CA GLU A 12 -10.56 -2.59 17.03
C GLU A 12 -10.33 -1.21 16.41
N ILE A 13 -9.09 -0.93 16.00
CA ILE A 13 -8.70 0.29 15.30
C ILE A 13 -8.46 -0.07 13.84
N LYS A 14 -9.08 0.68 12.91
CA LYS A 14 -8.83 0.62 11.46
C LYS A 14 -8.50 2.02 10.96
N GLN A 15 -7.42 2.15 10.22
CA GLN A 15 -6.97 3.41 9.62
C GLN A 15 -6.53 3.15 8.18
N ASP A 16 -6.95 4.02 7.26
CA ASP A 16 -6.47 4.03 5.89
C ASP A 16 -5.61 5.29 5.69
N ILE A 17 -4.40 5.09 5.21
CA ILE A 17 -3.37 6.13 5.04
C ILE A 17 -3.00 6.14 3.55
N ALA A 18 -2.99 7.32 2.93
CA ALA A 18 -2.63 7.47 1.52
C ALA A 18 -1.48 8.48 1.36
N SER A 19 -0.64 8.28 0.34
CA SER A 19 0.30 9.31 -0.11
C SER A 19 -0.44 10.51 -0.72
N GLU A 20 0.22 11.66 -0.77
CA GLU A 20 -0.36 12.90 -1.33
C GLU A 20 -0.81 12.74 -2.79
N ASP A 21 -0.06 11.97 -3.58
CA ASP A 21 -0.40 11.63 -4.97
C ASP A 21 -1.42 10.49 -5.11
N ASN A 22 -1.90 9.93 -3.98
CA ASN A 22 -2.84 8.81 -3.89
C ASN A 22 -2.36 7.52 -4.56
N ARG A 23 -1.05 7.34 -4.77
CA ARG A 23 -0.49 6.13 -5.37
C ARG A 23 -0.15 5.07 -4.34
N TRP A 24 0.26 5.44 -3.13
CA TRP A 24 0.61 4.52 -2.06
C TRP A 24 -0.45 4.51 -0.97
N HIS A 25 -0.88 3.32 -0.54
CA HIS A 25 -1.94 3.14 0.45
C HIS A 25 -1.50 2.15 1.52
N ILE A 26 -1.73 2.48 2.78
CA ILE A 26 -1.52 1.61 3.94
C ILE A 26 -2.83 1.47 4.70
N SER A 27 -3.34 0.24 4.79
CA SER A 27 -4.38 -0.08 5.76
C SER A 27 -3.74 -0.62 7.04
N ARG A 28 -4.00 0.06 8.16
CA ARG A 28 -3.56 -0.34 9.50
C ARG A 28 -4.75 -0.92 10.27
N SER A 29 -4.57 -2.10 10.84
CA SER A 29 -5.54 -2.72 11.73
C SER A 29 -4.88 -3.14 13.05
N GLN A 30 -5.58 -2.94 14.17
CA GLN A 30 -5.10 -3.33 15.49
C GLN A 30 -6.27 -3.75 16.38
N LYS A 31 -6.15 -4.87 17.08
CA LYS A 31 -7.17 -5.37 18.01
C LYS A 31 -6.62 -5.35 19.44
N GLY A 32 -7.28 -4.63 20.34
CA GLY A 32 -6.85 -4.49 21.73
C GLY A 32 -5.40 -4.01 21.84
N HIS A 33 -4.58 -4.80 22.54
CA HIS A 33 -3.15 -4.55 22.73
C HIS A 33 -2.25 -5.32 21.75
N ASP A 34 -2.82 -6.00 20.76
CA ASP A 34 -2.04 -6.70 19.74
C ASP A 34 -1.17 -5.70 18.94
N GLU A 35 -0.08 -6.19 18.37
CA GLU A 35 0.74 -5.39 17.45
C GLU A 35 -0.09 -4.97 16.21
N PRO A 36 0.12 -3.74 15.70
CA PRO A 36 -0.59 -3.30 14.52
C PRO A 36 -0.17 -4.09 13.28
N LYS A 37 -1.14 -4.51 12.47
CA LYS A 37 -0.92 -5.10 11.15
C LYS A 37 -1.07 -4.01 10.08
N LEU A 38 -0.05 -3.86 9.25
CA LEU A 38 -0.03 -2.94 8.12
C LEU A 38 -0.12 -3.72 6.81
N PHE A 39 -0.92 -3.22 5.88
CA PHE A 39 -1.01 -3.72 4.52
C PHE A 39 -0.72 -2.59 3.54
N LEU A 40 0.40 -2.69 2.82
CA LEU A 40 0.85 -1.69 1.85
C LEU A 40 0.44 -2.10 0.44
N THR A 41 -0.11 -1.18 -0.34
CA THR A 41 -0.40 -1.36 -1.77
C THR A 41 -0.02 -0.11 -2.55
N ASN A 42 0.54 -0.28 -3.74
CA ASN A 42 0.67 0.77 -4.73
C ASN A 42 -0.46 0.64 -5.77
N TYR A 43 -1.27 1.67 -5.93
CA TYR A 43 -2.46 1.67 -6.78
C TYR A 43 -2.16 1.69 -8.27
N ASP A 44 -0.97 2.13 -8.71
CA ASP A 44 -0.57 1.99 -10.12
C ASP A 44 -0.42 0.52 -10.52
N LEU A 45 -0.16 -0.34 -9.55
CA LEU A 45 0.03 -1.78 -9.75
C LEU A 45 -1.28 -2.55 -9.57
N LEU A 46 -2.39 -1.87 -9.27
CA LEU A 46 -3.70 -2.50 -9.31
C LEU A 46 -4.04 -2.80 -10.77
N LEU A 47 -4.56 -4.00 -11.00
CA LEU A 47 -4.82 -4.62 -12.31
C LEU A 47 -3.60 -5.33 -12.90
N THR A 48 -3.89 -6.37 -13.67
CA THR A 48 -2.89 -7.12 -14.43
C THR A 48 -2.75 -6.56 -15.84
N PRO A 49 -1.60 -6.80 -16.51
CA PRO A 49 -1.50 -6.61 -17.95
C PRO A 49 -2.64 -7.29 -18.69
N HIS A 50 -3.15 -6.64 -19.74
CA HIS A 50 -4.26 -7.14 -20.55
C HIS A 50 -4.06 -6.75 -22.00
N GLY A 51 -4.66 -7.50 -22.92
CA GLY A 51 -4.65 -7.20 -24.36
C GLY A 51 -6.05 -6.89 -24.83
N THR A 52 -6.22 -5.79 -25.57
CA THR A 52 -7.48 -5.43 -26.22
C THR A 52 -7.22 -5.19 -27.69
N GLY A 53 -8.18 -5.50 -28.55
CA GLY A 53 -8.01 -5.38 -30.00
C GLY A 53 -9.26 -5.84 -30.75
N LYS A 54 -9.33 -5.53 -32.04
CA LYS A 54 -10.43 -5.94 -32.93
C LYS A 54 -10.31 -7.38 -33.42
N ASP A 55 -9.12 -7.97 -33.30
CA ASP A 55 -8.82 -9.34 -33.67
C ASP A 55 -7.79 -9.97 -32.70
N TYR A 56 -7.58 -11.28 -32.84
CA TYR A 56 -6.68 -12.03 -31.97
C TYR A 56 -5.24 -11.54 -32.02
N LEU A 57 -4.74 -11.17 -33.22
CA LEU A 57 -3.36 -10.72 -33.38
C LEU A 57 -3.15 -9.42 -32.61
N GLU A 58 -4.07 -8.46 -32.76
CA GLU A 58 -4.02 -7.18 -32.06
C GLU A 58 -4.12 -7.36 -30.54
N CYS A 59 -5.00 -8.25 -30.06
CA CYS A 59 -5.08 -8.58 -28.64
C CYS A 59 -3.73 -9.06 -28.07
N PHE A 60 -3.04 -9.99 -28.73
CA PHE A 60 -1.74 -10.48 -28.25
C PHE A 60 -0.64 -9.40 -28.35
N GLN A 61 -0.62 -8.60 -29.42
CA GLN A 61 0.33 -7.49 -29.56
C GLN A 61 0.17 -6.47 -28.43
N ASN A 62 -1.08 -6.07 -28.14
CA ASN A 62 -1.36 -5.12 -27.07
C ASN A 62 -1.15 -5.72 -25.68
N PHE A 63 -1.39 -7.03 -25.49
CA PHE A 63 -1.04 -7.71 -24.24
C PHE A 63 0.47 -7.62 -23.96
N ILE A 64 1.31 -7.95 -24.94
CA ILE A 64 2.78 -7.87 -24.80
C ILE A 64 3.21 -6.44 -24.46
N LYS A 65 2.68 -5.46 -25.19
CA LYS A 65 2.96 -4.04 -24.92
C LYS A 65 2.56 -3.63 -23.49
N ASN A 66 1.38 -4.04 -23.02
CA ASN A 66 0.94 -3.77 -21.65
C ASN A 66 1.81 -4.49 -20.61
N CYS A 67 2.33 -5.69 -20.90
CA CYS A 67 3.29 -6.35 -20.02
C CYS A 67 4.55 -5.52 -19.83
N ASP A 68 5.13 -5.01 -20.92
CA ASP A 68 6.34 -4.18 -20.86
C ASP A 68 6.11 -2.91 -20.01
N GLN A 69 4.98 -2.23 -20.24
CA GLN A 69 4.58 -1.05 -19.46
C GLN A 69 4.38 -1.36 -17.97
N TYR A 70 3.77 -2.49 -17.66
CA TYR A 70 3.54 -2.91 -16.28
C TYR A 70 4.85 -3.27 -15.57
N VAL A 71 5.81 -3.88 -16.27
CA VAL A 71 7.15 -4.13 -15.74
C VAL A 71 7.85 -2.81 -15.40
N GLU A 72 7.76 -1.80 -16.26
CA GLU A 72 8.30 -0.46 -15.97
C GLU A 72 7.66 0.17 -14.73
N GLN A 73 6.34 0.03 -14.57
CA GLN A 73 5.63 0.51 -13.37
C GLN A 73 6.10 -0.19 -12.10
N ILE A 74 6.27 -1.52 -12.12
CA ILE A 74 6.81 -2.29 -10.99
C ILE A 74 8.21 -1.79 -10.62
N LEU A 75 9.09 -1.60 -11.62
CA LEU A 75 10.46 -1.15 -11.37
C LEU A 75 10.49 0.25 -10.75
N ARG A 76 9.63 1.15 -11.24
CA ARG A 76 9.50 2.50 -10.68
C ARG A 76 8.99 2.47 -9.24
N ALA A 77 7.88 1.77 -8.97
CA ALA A 77 7.32 1.67 -7.62
C ALA A 77 8.31 1.03 -6.64
N LYS A 78 9.07 0.01 -7.07
CA LYS A 78 10.14 -0.59 -6.28
C LYS A 78 11.23 0.42 -5.92
N GLU A 79 11.63 1.25 -6.86
CA GLU A 79 12.68 2.25 -6.62
C GLU A 79 12.20 3.38 -5.70
N GLU A 80 10.97 3.86 -5.90
CA GLU A 80 10.31 4.82 -4.99
C GLU A 80 10.28 4.28 -3.55
N ALA A 81 9.88 3.01 -3.36
CA ALA A 81 9.84 2.38 -2.05
C ALA A 81 11.23 2.30 -1.38
N LYS A 82 12.29 1.95 -2.13
CA LYS A 82 13.65 1.92 -1.59
C LYS A 82 14.11 3.31 -1.15
N GLN A 83 13.86 4.33 -1.97
CA GLN A 83 14.22 5.70 -1.63
C GLN A 83 13.48 6.15 -0.37
N HIS A 84 12.19 5.77 -0.24
CA HIS A 84 11.43 6.07 0.96
C HIS A 84 11.97 5.36 2.22
N ILE A 85 12.42 4.10 2.10
CA ILE A 85 13.09 3.40 3.21
C ILE A 85 14.31 4.19 3.70
N LEU A 86 15.16 4.67 2.79
CA LEU A 86 16.33 5.47 3.17
C LEU A 86 15.93 6.75 3.92
N VAL A 87 14.83 7.39 3.53
CA VAL A 87 14.31 8.58 4.24
C VAL A 87 13.87 8.21 5.66
N LEU A 88 13.18 7.08 5.83
CA LEU A 88 12.73 6.60 7.13
C LEU A 88 13.90 6.22 8.05
N GLU A 89 14.88 5.48 7.54
CA GLU A 89 16.08 5.09 8.30
C GLU A 89 16.87 6.32 8.78
N ASN A 90 17.11 7.28 7.88
CA ASN A 90 17.78 8.54 8.24
C ASN A 90 16.99 9.37 9.27
N ALA A 91 15.65 9.33 9.22
CA ALA A 91 14.82 10.02 10.20
C ALA A 91 14.91 9.35 11.58
N MET A 92 14.96 8.02 11.63
CA MET A 92 15.16 7.27 12.87
C MET A 92 16.53 7.56 13.50
N GLU A 93 17.61 7.53 12.72
CA GLU A 93 18.96 7.84 13.22
C GLU A 93 19.06 9.25 13.82
N LYS A 94 18.37 10.24 13.25
CA LYS A 94 18.36 11.60 13.82
C LYS A 94 17.66 11.67 15.17
N ILE A 95 16.55 10.95 15.32
CA ILE A 95 15.82 10.88 16.59
C ILE A 95 16.71 10.23 17.67
N GLU A 96 17.42 9.14 17.32
CA GLU A 96 18.32 8.45 18.27
C GLU A 96 19.55 9.27 18.68
N ASN A 97 19.95 10.27 17.88
CA ASN A 97 21.10 11.14 18.17
C ASN A 97 20.71 12.48 18.81
N GLU A 98 19.41 12.77 18.95
CA GLU A 98 18.87 13.97 19.60
C GLU A 98 18.38 13.72 21.04
N ASP A 99 18.39 12.45 21.50
CA ASP A 99 18.17 12.00 22.89
C ASP A 99 19.50 11.76 23.64
#